data_AF-A0A8K0G4P0-F1
#
_entry.id   AF-A0A8K0G4P0-F1
#
_cell.length_a   1.000
_cell.length_b   1.000
_cell.length_c   1.000
_cell.angle_alpha   90.00
_cell.angle_beta   90.00
_cell.angle_gamma   90.00
#
_symmetry.space_group_name_H-M   'P 1'
#
loop_
_entity.id
_entity.type
_entity.pdbx_description
1 polymer ?
#
loop_
_entity_poly.entity_id
_entity_poly.type
_entity_poly.pdbx_seq_one_letter_code
_entity_poly.pdbx_strand_id
1 'polypeptide(L)'
;MGLINYKFICTLQIWDPILESVDRVNVALQSKTITIDKASELIKGLIKQIQNIRETVKNVFENAKKFCEECDIDDNFPEERRKRIKRHNLSESLDAGYDITPQQSFKIQINEAIDKMISEFTWRFEKLINIHDSFNFLTVEHITKYSVEELKKHAADLCIKYSVDINATEFWAELETLKSQVVVTELFVKCECQPSLGLLKAIVELDLRKMFPNKLAPGAKKASYGTATTKAVRLYEGKVFLEGKEQQYRNGEWSRPSDSSCPASRF
;
A
#
# COMPACT_ATOMS: atom_id res chain seq x y z
N MET A 1 40.65 -8.41 6.39
CA MET A 1 39.67 -7.79 5.48
C MET A 1 38.70 -7.01 6.35
N GLY A 2 38.73 -5.69 6.27
CA GLY A 2 37.79 -4.85 7.01
C GLY A 2 36.36 -5.12 6.53
N LEU A 3 35.43 -5.30 7.46
CA LEU A 3 33.99 -5.44 7.15
C LEU A 3 33.42 -4.17 6.48
N ILE A 4 34.10 -3.05 6.65
CA ILE A 4 33.67 -1.74 6.16
C ILE A 4 34.39 -1.48 4.83
N ASN A 5 33.63 -1.50 3.74
CA ASN A 5 34.07 -1.17 2.39
C ASN A 5 33.04 -0.26 1.71
N TYR A 6 33.37 0.33 0.57
CA TYR A 6 32.47 1.24 -0.14
C TYR A 6 31.11 0.62 -0.47
N LYS A 7 31.06 -0.65 -0.89
CA LYS A 7 29.81 -1.39 -1.14
C LYS A 7 28.93 -1.48 0.11
N PHE A 8 29.53 -1.72 1.28
CA PHE A 8 28.84 -1.77 2.58
C PHE A 8 28.25 -0.41 2.95
N ILE A 9 29.01 0.68 2.77
CA ILE A 9 28.55 2.04 3.05
C ILE A 9 27.39 2.43 2.11
N CYS A 10 27.49 2.12 0.82
CA CYS A 10 26.39 2.30 -0.13
C CYS A 10 25.15 1.51 0.28
N THR A 11 25.34 0.26 0.74
CA THR A 11 24.26 -0.60 1.21
C THR A 11 23.55 0.04 2.40
N LEU A 12 24.28 0.49 3.41
CA LEU A 12 23.71 1.16 4.59
C LEU A 12 22.93 2.43 4.22
N GLN A 13 23.55 3.33 3.44
CA GLN A 13 22.91 4.60 3.05
C GLN A 13 21.61 4.40 2.26
N ILE A 14 21.41 3.23 1.62
CA ILE A 14 20.17 2.88 0.92
C ILE A 14 19.17 2.21 1.86
N TRP A 15 19.60 1.22 2.66
CA TRP A 15 18.67 0.42 3.45
C TRP A 15 18.22 1.12 4.73
N ASP A 16 19.05 1.94 5.37
CA ASP A 16 18.71 2.65 6.61
C ASP A 16 17.41 3.48 6.46
N PRO A 17 17.27 4.39 5.48
CA PRO A 17 16.03 5.16 5.32
C PRO A 17 14.82 4.30 4.90
N ILE A 18 15.04 3.20 4.17
CA ILE A 18 13.96 2.26 3.80
C ILE A 18 13.45 1.55 5.06
N LEU A 19 14.33 0.98 5.87
CA LEU A 19 13.96 0.24 7.08
C LEU A 19 13.31 1.17 8.11
N GLU A 20 13.85 2.38 8.27
CA GLU A 20 13.29 3.39 9.18
C GLU A 20 11.88 3.82 8.77
N SER A 21 11.65 4.09 7.47
CA SER A 21 10.32 4.47 6.98
C SER A 21 9.30 3.34 7.14
N VAL A 22 9.69 2.10 6.83
CA VAL A 22 8.85 0.91 7.02
C VAL A 22 8.51 0.70 8.50
N ASP A 23 9.50 0.80 9.39
CA ASP A 23 9.28 0.59 10.83
C ASP A 23 8.32 1.65 11.42
N ARG A 24 8.53 2.93 11.10
CA ARG A 24 7.65 4.03 11.54
C ARG A 24 6.20 3.80 11.13
N VAL A 25 5.98 3.41 9.88
CA VAL A 25 4.63 3.14 9.37
C VAL A 25 4.04 1.87 9.99
N ASN A 26 4.85 0.82 10.18
CA ASN A 26 4.43 -0.40 10.87
C ASN A 26 3.97 -0.13 12.31
N VAL A 27 4.73 0.65 13.07
CA VAL A 27 4.34 1.07 14.43
C VAL A 27 3.03 1.87 14.41
N ALA A 28 2.89 2.82 13.49
CA ALA A 28 1.66 3.61 13.36
C ALA A 28 0.44 2.74 13.01
N LEU A 29 0.60 1.77 12.11
CA LEU A 29 -0.46 0.83 11.70
C LEU A 29 -0.91 -0.11 12.83
N GLN A 30 -0.04 -0.38 13.80
CA GLN A 30 -0.37 -1.21 14.97
C GLN A 30 -1.13 -0.43 16.06
N SER A 31 -1.35 0.87 15.88
CA SER A 31 -2.16 1.66 16.79
C SER A 31 -3.62 1.19 16.81
N LYS A 32 -4.20 1.04 18.00
CA LYS A 32 -5.61 0.61 18.18
C LYS A 32 -6.63 1.64 17.69
N THR A 33 -6.22 2.89 17.51
CA THR A 33 -7.10 4.00 17.15
C THR A 33 -7.00 4.38 15.67
N ILE A 34 -6.21 3.66 14.88
CA ILE A 34 -6.01 4.02 13.47
C ILE A 34 -7.27 3.73 12.65
N THR A 35 -7.66 4.71 11.83
CA THR A 35 -8.76 4.59 10.88
C THR A 35 -8.25 4.15 9.51
N ILE A 36 -9.15 3.61 8.67
CA ILE A 36 -8.79 3.09 7.34
C ILE A 36 -8.19 4.19 6.45
N ASP A 37 -8.67 5.42 6.57
CA ASP A 37 -8.14 6.59 5.88
C ASP A 37 -6.70 6.91 6.28
N LYS A 38 -6.42 7.05 7.58
CA LYS A 38 -5.05 7.28 8.05
C LYS A 38 -4.12 6.13 7.68
N ALA A 39 -4.58 4.89 7.77
CA ALA A 39 -3.80 3.74 7.34
C ALA A 39 -3.47 3.82 5.83
N SER A 40 -4.45 4.16 4.99
CA SER A 40 -4.29 4.33 3.55
C SER A 40 -3.29 5.43 3.22
N GLU A 41 -3.42 6.60 3.85
CA GLU A 41 -2.52 7.74 3.69
C GLU A 41 -1.08 7.40 4.10
N LEU A 42 -0.88 6.72 5.23
CA LEU A 42 0.44 6.30 5.70
C LEU A 42 1.11 5.33 4.72
N ILE A 43 0.36 4.35 4.19
CA ILE A 43 0.87 3.38 3.22
C ILE A 43 1.20 4.06 1.89
N LYS A 44 0.34 4.95 1.39
CA LYS A 44 0.61 5.75 0.18
C LYS A 44 1.87 6.60 0.37
N GLY A 45 2.02 7.21 1.55
CA GLY A 45 3.22 7.95 1.94
C GLY A 45 4.48 7.10 1.93
N LEU A 46 4.43 5.89 2.51
CA LEU A 46 5.54 4.93 2.52
C LEU A 46 5.98 4.55 1.10
N ILE A 47 5.03 4.17 0.24
CA ILE A 47 5.31 3.79 -1.14
C ILE A 47 6.00 4.96 -1.88
N LYS A 48 5.51 6.19 -1.68
CA LYS A 48 6.11 7.39 -2.27
C LYS A 48 7.52 7.68 -1.75
N GLN A 49 7.78 7.45 -0.46
CA GLN A 49 9.12 7.58 0.12
C GLN A 49 10.11 6.58 -0.51
N ILE A 50 9.69 5.32 -0.66
CA ILE A 50 10.53 4.28 -1.28
C ILE A 50 10.76 4.57 -2.76
N GLN A 51 9.76 5.08 -3.48
CA GLN A 51 9.91 5.57 -4.86
C GLN A 51 10.94 6.71 -4.96
N ASN A 52 10.90 7.67 -4.04
CA ASN A 52 11.88 8.75 -4.02
C ASN A 52 13.31 8.25 -3.73
N ILE A 53 13.46 7.24 -2.87
CA ILE A 53 14.76 6.59 -2.63
C ILE A 53 15.26 5.94 -3.94
N ARG A 54 14.38 5.25 -4.67
CA ARG A 54 14.70 4.67 -5.98
C ARG A 54 15.23 5.72 -6.98
N GLU A 55 14.57 6.86 -7.08
CA GLU A 55 14.99 7.93 -8.01
C GLU A 55 16.34 8.54 -7.62
N THR A 56 16.66 8.56 -6.32
CA THR A 56 17.85 9.19 -5.75
C THR A 56 19.03 8.23 -5.50
N VAL A 57 18.92 6.94 -5.85
CA VAL A 57 20.01 5.94 -5.69
C VAL A 57 21.34 6.40 -6.29
N LYS A 58 21.33 7.17 -7.39
CA LYS A 58 22.57 7.71 -7.98
C LYS A 58 23.33 8.60 -7.01
N ASN A 59 22.63 9.46 -6.29
CA ASN A 59 23.20 10.43 -5.35
C ASN A 59 23.81 9.71 -4.15
N VAL A 60 23.30 8.53 -3.80
CA VAL A 60 23.84 7.72 -2.70
C VAL A 60 25.28 7.29 -2.99
N PHE A 61 25.62 6.97 -4.24
CA PHE A 61 27.01 6.64 -4.60
C PHE A 61 27.94 7.84 -4.42
N GLU A 62 27.51 9.03 -4.85
CA GLU A 62 28.31 10.25 -4.69
C GLU A 62 28.52 10.61 -3.21
N ASN A 63 27.49 10.44 -2.39
CA ASN A 63 27.57 10.71 -0.95
C ASN A 63 28.44 9.67 -0.22
N ALA A 64 28.27 8.38 -0.55
CA ALA A 64 29.10 7.32 -0.01
C ALA A 64 30.57 7.50 -0.39
N LYS A 65 30.86 8.03 -1.59
CA LYS A 65 32.23 8.32 -2.03
C LYS A 65 32.87 9.40 -1.15
N LYS A 66 32.19 10.53 -0.94
CA LYS A 66 32.67 11.59 -0.04
C LYS A 66 32.90 11.08 1.38
N PHE A 67 31.99 10.24 1.88
CA PHE A 67 32.15 9.63 3.20
C PHE A 67 33.37 8.70 3.29
N CYS A 68 33.67 7.93 2.22
CA CYS A 68 34.87 7.10 2.17
C CYS A 68 36.14 7.94 2.14
N GLU A 69 36.16 9.03 1.37
CA GLU A 69 37.27 9.99 1.34
C GLU A 69 37.54 10.60 2.73
N GLU A 70 36.49 10.96 3.47
CA GLU A 70 36.60 11.49 4.83
C GLU A 70 37.10 10.46 5.86
N CYS A 71 36.77 9.17 5.65
CA CYS A 71 37.12 8.09 6.56
C CYS A 71 38.39 7.32 6.18
N ASP A 72 39.11 7.75 5.13
CA ASP A 72 40.28 7.04 4.56
C ASP A 72 39.96 5.57 4.19
N ILE A 73 38.79 5.36 3.56
CA ILE A 73 38.30 4.06 3.08
C ILE A 73 38.42 4.01 1.57
N ASP A 74 38.87 2.87 1.03
CA ASP A 74 38.92 2.62 -0.42
C ASP A 74 37.51 2.73 -1.04
N ASP A 75 37.39 3.61 -2.04
CA ASP A 75 36.16 3.94 -2.76
C ASP A 75 35.88 3.00 -3.95
N ASN A 76 36.71 1.97 -4.13
CA ASN A 76 36.52 0.99 -5.19
C ASN A 76 35.54 -0.11 -4.79
N PHE A 77 34.68 -0.49 -5.75
CA PHE A 77 33.85 -1.67 -5.56
C PHE A 77 34.74 -2.93 -5.54
N PRO A 78 34.50 -3.87 -4.61
CA PRO A 78 35.28 -5.10 -4.55
C PRO A 78 35.13 -5.87 -5.87
N GLU A 79 36.26 -6.23 -6.48
CA GLU A 79 36.27 -7.00 -7.72
C GLU A 79 35.64 -8.38 -7.47
N GLU A 80 34.50 -8.66 -8.09
CA GLU A 80 33.95 -9.99 -8.09
C GLU A 80 34.79 -10.89 -9.00
N ARG A 81 35.24 -12.04 -8.47
CA ARG A 81 35.99 -13.03 -9.24
C ARG A 81 35.18 -13.46 -10.45
N ARG A 82 35.56 -12.99 -11.65
CA ARG A 82 34.93 -13.42 -12.91
C ARG A 82 35.10 -14.94 -13.04
N LYS A 83 34.00 -15.69 -13.06
CA LYS A 83 34.04 -17.13 -13.34
C LYS A 83 34.54 -17.29 -14.78
N ARG A 84 35.69 -17.95 -14.96
CA ARG A 84 36.20 -18.29 -16.29
C ARG A 84 35.26 -19.32 -16.91
N ILE A 85 34.38 -18.88 -17.79
CA ILE A 85 33.56 -19.77 -18.62
C ILE A 85 34.48 -20.35 -19.70
N LYS A 86 34.52 -21.68 -19.83
CA LYS A 86 35.20 -22.33 -20.97
C LYS A 86 34.41 -21.97 -22.23
N ARG A 87 34.97 -21.14 -23.10
CA ARG A 87 34.40 -20.87 -24.43
C ARG A 87 34.59 -22.13 -25.28
N HIS A 88 33.51 -22.68 -25.83
CA HIS A 88 33.63 -23.62 -26.94
C HIS A 88 34.09 -22.83 -28.17
N ASN A 89 35.03 -23.39 -28.95
CA ASN A 89 35.52 -22.79 -30.19
C ASN A 89 34.38 -22.75 -31.21
N LEU A 90 33.59 -21.68 -31.22
CA LEU A 90 32.75 -21.31 -32.35
C LEU A 90 33.26 -19.96 -32.85
N SER A 91 33.83 -20.00 -34.06
CA SER A 91 34.11 -18.84 -34.88
C SER A 91 32.88 -17.93 -34.94
N GLU A 92 33.09 -16.64 -34.73
CA GLU A 92 32.11 -15.56 -34.95
C GLU A 92 30.88 -15.56 -34.03
N SER A 93 31.12 -15.20 -32.78
CA SER A 93 30.20 -14.33 -32.05
C SER A 93 31.04 -13.32 -31.27
N LEU A 94 31.19 -12.13 -31.84
CA LEU A 94 31.51 -10.92 -31.06
C LEU A 94 30.20 -10.42 -30.43
N ASP A 95 29.53 -11.28 -29.65
CA ASP A 95 28.67 -10.74 -28.61
C ASP A 95 29.61 -10.25 -27.51
N ALA A 96 30.08 -9.01 -27.70
CA ALA A 96 30.64 -8.21 -26.62
C ALA A 96 29.49 -7.95 -25.64
N GLY A 97 29.10 -8.99 -24.90
CA GLY A 97 28.15 -8.87 -23.81
C GLY A 97 28.61 -7.71 -22.96
N TYR A 98 27.73 -6.72 -22.77
CA TYR A 98 28.04 -5.49 -22.04
C TYR A 98 28.84 -5.83 -20.78
N ASP A 99 30.09 -5.37 -20.70
CA ASP A 99 30.92 -5.49 -19.50
C ASP A 99 30.32 -4.53 -18.44
N ILE A 100 29.29 -4.99 -17.73
CA ILE A 100 28.66 -4.26 -16.64
C ILE A 100 29.68 -4.11 -15.51
N THR A 101 29.95 -2.89 -15.05
CA THR A 101 30.87 -2.67 -13.93
C THR A 101 30.29 -3.23 -12.62
N PRO A 102 31.12 -3.61 -11.63
CA PRO A 102 30.61 -4.08 -10.33
C PRO A 102 29.62 -3.12 -9.67
N GLN A 103 29.86 -1.81 -9.79
CA GLN A 103 28.94 -0.77 -9.31
C GLN A 103 27.63 -0.75 -10.08
N GLN A 104 27.65 -0.89 -11.41
CA GLN A 104 26.43 -0.94 -12.22
C GLN A 104 25.60 -2.20 -11.88
N SER A 105 26.26 -3.35 -11.70
CA SER A 105 25.59 -4.58 -11.28
C SER A 105 24.94 -4.43 -9.91
N PHE A 106 25.67 -3.87 -8.93
CA PHE A 106 25.12 -3.58 -7.61
C PHE A 106 23.91 -2.63 -7.68
N LYS A 107 24.01 -1.56 -8.48
CA LYS A 107 22.90 -0.63 -8.69
C LYS A 107 21.67 -1.32 -9.29
N ILE A 108 21.85 -2.20 -10.27
CA ILE A 108 20.75 -2.98 -10.87
C ILE A 108 20.09 -3.85 -9.79
N GLN A 109 20.88 -4.57 -8.99
CA GLN A 109 20.36 -5.43 -7.91
C GLN A 109 19.56 -4.64 -6.86
N ILE A 110 20.07 -3.49 -6.42
CA ILE A 110 19.36 -2.61 -5.48
C ILE A 110 18.05 -2.10 -6.09
N ASN A 111 18.09 -1.65 -7.34
CA ASN A 111 16.92 -1.20 -8.05
C ASN A 111 15.88 -2.32 -8.17
N GLU A 112 16.25 -3.53 -8.53
CA GLU A 112 15.34 -4.67 -8.58
C GLU A 112 14.71 -4.96 -7.20
N ALA A 113 15.50 -4.87 -6.13
CA ALA A 113 15.00 -5.06 -4.77
C ALA A 113 14.00 -3.98 -4.35
N ILE A 114 14.27 -2.70 -4.68
CA ILE A 114 13.37 -1.59 -4.38
C ILE A 114 12.09 -1.68 -5.22
N ASP A 115 12.18 -1.99 -6.53
CA ASP A 115 11.01 -2.20 -7.39
C ASP A 115 10.11 -3.30 -6.84
N LYS A 116 10.73 -4.42 -6.46
CA LYS A 116 9.99 -5.53 -5.85
C LYS A 116 9.27 -5.07 -4.59
N MET A 117 9.92 -4.33 -3.71
CA MET A 117 9.28 -3.79 -2.50
C MET A 117 8.09 -2.88 -2.82
N ILE A 118 8.24 -1.97 -3.80
CA ILE A 118 7.16 -1.09 -4.27
C ILE A 118 5.99 -1.90 -4.80
N SER A 119 6.25 -2.89 -5.66
CA SER A 119 5.20 -3.76 -6.23
C SER A 119 4.49 -4.56 -5.14
N GLU A 120 5.22 -5.17 -4.21
CA GLU A 120 4.65 -5.96 -3.12
C GLU A 120 3.80 -5.12 -2.16
N PHE A 121 4.26 -3.91 -1.78
CA PHE A 121 3.47 -3.02 -0.94
C PHE A 121 2.23 -2.50 -1.67
N THR A 122 2.36 -2.12 -2.94
CA THR A 122 1.24 -1.67 -3.75
C THR A 122 0.18 -2.76 -3.85
N TRP A 123 0.59 -3.99 -4.21
CA TRP A 123 -0.31 -5.12 -4.35
C TRP A 123 -0.98 -5.51 -3.02
N ARG A 124 -0.19 -5.63 -1.94
CA ARG A 124 -0.69 -6.05 -0.63
C ARG A 124 -1.74 -5.10 -0.06
N PHE A 125 -1.60 -3.80 -0.30
CA PHE A 125 -2.47 -2.77 0.26
C PHE A 125 -3.46 -2.18 -0.73
N GLU A 126 -3.50 -2.67 -1.97
CA GLU A 126 -4.41 -2.24 -3.03
C GLU A 126 -5.87 -2.22 -2.56
N LYS A 127 -6.32 -3.30 -1.90
CA LYS A 127 -7.72 -3.37 -1.41
C LYS A 127 -8.04 -2.30 -0.37
N LEU A 128 -7.12 -2.03 0.55
CA LEU A 128 -7.30 -1.02 1.60
C LEU A 128 -7.39 0.37 0.97
N ILE A 129 -6.47 0.67 0.05
CA ILE A 129 -6.46 1.92 -0.72
C ILE A 129 -7.74 2.09 -1.54
N ASN A 130 -8.16 1.04 -2.25
CA ASN A 130 -9.36 1.07 -3.09
C ASN A 130 -10.64 1.27 -2.26
N ILE A 131 -10.73 0.68 -1.06
CA ILE A 131 -11.84 0.92 -0.14
C ILE A 131 -11.82 2.39 0.29
N HIS A 132 -10.68 2.87 0.79
CA HIS A 132 -10.53 4.27 1.18
C HIS A 132 -10.98 5.22 0.07
N ASP A 133 -10.45 5.04 -1.15
CA ASP A 133 -10.70 5.94 -2.27
C ASP A 133 -12.16 5.88 -2.75
N SER A 134 -12.84 4.74 -2.58
CA SER A 134 -14.28 4.61 -2.89
C SER A 134 -15.15 5.44 -1.94
N PHE A 135 -14.75 5.58 -0.68
CA PHE A 135 -15.55 6.25 0.35
C PHE A 135 -15.02 7.64 0.74
N ASN A 136 -13.86 8.06 0.21
CA ASN A 136 -13.17 9.29 0.61
C ASN A 136 -14.04 10.56 0.42
N PHE A 137 -14.90 10.57 -0.60
CA PHE A 137 -15.81 11.70 -0.86
C PHE A 137 -16.86 11.91 0.23
N LEU A 138 -17.13 10.91 1.09
CA LEU A 138 -18.07 11.00 2.22
C LEU A 138 -17.41 11.63 3.45
N THR A 139 -16.84 12.80 3.25
CA THR A 139 -16.24 13.64 4.30
C THR A 139 -16.82 15.04 4.18
N VAL A 140 -16.93 15.75 5.30
CA VAL A 140 -17.49 17.11 5.33
C VAL A 140 -16.74 18.04 4.37
N GLU A 141 -15.42 17.92 4.33
CA GLU A 141 -14.55 18.67 3.43
C GLU A 141 -14.90 18.42 1.95
N HIS A 142 -15.02 17.17 1.52
CA HIS A 142 -15.29 16.87 0.11
C HIS A 142 -16.75 17.14 -0.27
N ILE A 143 -17.71 16.88 0.62
CA ILE A 143 -19.13 17.18 0.40
C ILE A 143 -19.36 18.68 0.20
N THR A 144 -18.64 19.53 0.93
CA THR A 144 -18.72 20.99 0.76
C THR A 144 -17.98 21.48 -0.49
N LYS A 145 -16.78 20.95 -0.77
CA LYS A 145 -15.93 21.41 -1.88
C LYS A 145 -16.40 20.96 -3.27
N TYR A 146 -16.87 19.72 -3.42
CA TYR A 146 -17.21 19.17 -4.72
C TYR A 146 -18.45 19.82 -5.33
N SER A 147 -18.50 19.91 -6.65
CA SER A 147 -19.73 20.28 -7.36
C SER A 147 -20.81 19.19 -7.19
N VAL A 148 -22.06 19.53 -7.53
CA VAL A 148 -23.17 18.55 -7.50
C VAL A 148 -22.89 17.41 -8.50
N GLU A 149 -22.35 17.74 -9.67
CA GLU A 149 -22.01 16.79 -10.73
C GLU A 149 -20.87 15.85 -10.33
N GLU A 150 -19.80 16.39 -9.72
CA GLU A 150 -18.68 15.58 -9.21
C GLU A 150 -19.13 14.63 -8.11
N LEU A 151 -19.92 15.14 -7.16
CA LEU A 151 -20.45 14.33 -6.07
C LEU A 151 -21.38 13.22 -6.59
N LYS A 152 -22.22 13.54 -7.59
CA LYS A 152 -23.10 12.57 -8.24
C LYS A 152 -22.33 11.48 -8.97
N LYS A 153 -21.22 11.83 -9.62
CA LYS A 153 -20.32 10.87 -10.26
C LYS A 153 -19.73 9.89 -9.24
N HIS A 154 -19.15 10.40 -8.16
CA HIS A 154 -18.61 9.57 -7.08
C HIS A 154 -19.67 8.67 -6.43
N ALA A 155 -20.87 9.21 -6.22
CA ALA A 155 -22.00 8.45 -5.70
C ALA A 155 -22.42 7.33 -6.66
N ALA A 156 -22.50 7.61 -7.97
CA ALA A 156 -22.82 6.61 -8.98
C ALA A 156 -21.76 5.50 -9.05
N ASP A 157 -20.48 5.86 -9.04
CA ASP A 157 -19.36 4.89 -9.04
C ASP A 157 -19.45 3.97 -7.81
N LEU A 158 -19.76 4.52 -6.63
CA LEU A 158 -19.97 3.75 -5.40
C LEU A 158 -21.18 2.81 -5.51
N CYS A 159 -22.31 3.30 -6.03
CA CYS A 159 -23.52 2.50 -6.20
C CYS A 159 -23.35 1.37 -7.21
N ILE A 160 -22.56 1.57 -8.27
CA ILE A 160 -22.23 0.51 -9.22
C ILE A 160 -21.43 -0.59 -8.52
N LYS A 161 -20.44 -0.19 -7.70
CA LYS A 161 -19.57 -1.12 -6.96
C LYS A 161 -20.32 -1.91 -5.88
N TYR A 162 -21.30 -1.29 -5.23
CA TYR A 162 -22.10 -1.87 -4.15
C TYR A 162 -23.59 -1.90 -4.49
N SER A 163 -23.94 -2.30 -5.71
CA SER A 163 -25.32 -2.26 -6.24
C SER A 163 -26.31 -3.16 -5.50
N VAL A 164 -25.80 -4.16 -4.79
CA VAL A 164 -26.59 -5.05 -3.93
C VAL A 164 -26.95 -4.37 -2.60
N ASP A 165 -26.09 -3.48 -2.11
CA ASP A 165 -26.21 -2.89 -0.77
C ASP A 165 -26.75 -1.44 -0.80
N ILE A 166 -26.57 -0.72 -1.91
CA ILE A 166 -26.86 0.71 -2.03
C ILE A 166 -27.85 0.97 -3.17
N ASN A 167 -29.01 1.55 -2.84
CA ASN A 167 -29.95 2.02 -3.84
C ASN A 167 -29.50 3.37 -4.40
N ALA A 168 -29.14 3.41 -5.69
CA ALA A 168 -28.59 4.61 -6.32
C ALA A 168 -29.51 5.84 -6.25
N THR A 169 -30.82 5.65 -6.40
CA THR A 169 -31.79 6.75 -6.37
C THR A 169 -31.99 7.33 -4.98
N GLU A 170 -32.11 6.46 -3.97
CA GLU A 170 -32.27 6.87 -2.58
C GLU A 170 -30.97 7.47 -2.05
N PHE A 171 -29.82 6.86 -2.36
CA PHE A 171 -28.52 7.31 -1.90
C PHE A 171 -28.17 8.71 -2.42
N TRP A 172 -28.50 9.01 -3.69
CA TRP A 172 -28.31 10.36 -4.22
C TRP A 172 -29.19 11.39 -3.49
N ALA A 173 -30.48 11.10 -3.28
CA ALA A 173 -31.39 12.02 -2.60
C ALA A 173 -30.94 12.28 -1.14
N GLU A 174 -30.44 11.25 -0.47
CA GLU A 174 -29.81 11.34 0.85
C GLU A 174 -28.56 12.22 0.81
N LEU A 175 -27.67 12.01 -0.15
CA LEU A 175 -26.41 12.75 -0.27
C LEU A 175 -26.64 14.23 -0.64
N GLU A 176 -27.63 14.50 -1.48
CA GLU A 176 -28.05 15.86 -1.82
C GLU A 176 -28.61 16.60 -0.59
N THR A 177 -29.47 15.93 0.17
CA THR A 177 -29.98 16.45 1.46
C THR A 177 -28.82 16.71 2.42
N LEU A 178 -27.89 15.77 2.54
CA LEU A 178 -26.71 15.89 3.39
C LEU A 178 -25.87 17.10 2.99
N LYS A 179 -25.62 17.30 1.69
CA LYS A 179 -24.88 18.47 1.18
C LYS A 179 -25.57 19.77 1.59
N SER A 180 -26.89 19.88 1.41
CA SER A 180 -27.64 21.07 1.83
C SER A 180 -27.55 21.31 3.34
N GLN A 181 -27.65 20.26 4.16
CA GLN A 181 -27.57 20.38 5.62
C GLN A 181 -26.18 20.79 6.11
N VAL A 182 -25.13 20.24 5.51
CA VAL A 182 -23.74 20.58 5.85
C VAL A 182 -23.42 22.03 5.46
N VAL A 183 -23.95 22.53 4.34
CA VAL A 183 -23.73 23.92 3.90
C VAL A 183 -24.52 24.93 4.77
N VAL A 184 -25.73 24.58 5.18
CA VAL A 184 -26.64 25.51 5.88
C VAL A 184 -26.43 25.51 7.39
N THR A 185 -25.92 24.42 7.98
CA THR A 185 -25.96 24.23 9.43
C THR A 185 -24.57 24.06 10.05
N GLU A 186 -24.33 24.74 11.17
CA GLU A 186 -23.11 24.56 11.99
C GLU A 186 -23.01 23.17 12.66
N LEU A 187 -24.01 22.31 12.48
CA LEU A 187 -24.12 20.97 13.09
C LEU A 187 -22.87 20.10 12.84
N PHE A 188 -22.20 20.28 11.72
CA PHE A 188 -21.05 19.47 11.31
C PHE A 188 -19.70 20.20 11.43
N VAL A 189 -19.64 21.39 12.02
CA VAL A 189 -18.39 22.17 12.18
C VAL A 189 -17.33 21.39 12.96
N LYS A 190 -17.74 20.62 13.97
CA LYS A 190 -16.82 19.74 14.74
C LYS A 190 -16.25 18.56 13.92
N CYS A 191 -16.83 18.27 12.76
CA CYS A 191 -16.43 17.17 11.89
C CYS A 191 -15.46 17.58 10.78
N GLU A 192 -15.19 18.88 10.59
CA GLU A 192 -14.35 19.39 9.49
C GLU A 192 -12.94 18.78 9.45
N CYS A 193 -12.41 18.32 10.59
CA CYS A 193 -11.11 17.67 10.67
C CYS A 193 -11.17 16.16 10.87
N GLN A 194 -12.37 15.56 10.84
CA GLN A 194 -12.54 14.13 11.10
C GLN A 194 -12.78 13.37 9.79
N PRO A 195 -12.22 12.15 9.66
CA PRO A 195 -12.51 11.27 8.53
C PRO A 195 -14.01 10.95 8.39
N SER A 196 -14.41 10.17 7.39
CA SER A 196 -15.79 9.71 7.18
C SER A 196 -16.45 9.11 8.44
N LEU A 197 -15.64 8.57 9.37
CA LEU A 197 -16.07 8.14 10.69
C LEU A 197 -16.65 9.27 11.57
N GLY A 198 -16.12 10.48 11.50
CA GLY A 198 -16.62 11.65 12.23
C GLY A 198 -18.01 12.05 11.77
N LEU A 199 -18.21 12.12 10.45
CA LEU A 199 -19.52 12.34 9.84
C LEU A 199 -20.54 11.27 10.27
N LEU A 200 -20.12 10.00 10.25
CA LEU A 200 -20.93 8.89 10.73
C LEU A 200 -21.32 9.04 12.21
N LYS A 201 -20.37 9.36 13.08
CA LYS A 201 -20.65 9.58 14.51
C LYS A 201 -21.65 10.73 14.70
N ALA A 202 -21.49 11.83 13.98
CA ALA A 202 -22.42 12.96 14.05
C ALA A 202 -23.85 12.58 13.61
N ILE A 203 -24.01 11.84 12.51
CA ILE A 203 -25.33 11.34 12.05
C ILE A 203 -25.99 10.47 13.14
N VAL A 204 -25.19 9.65 13.82
CA VAL A 204 -25.66 8.79 14.91
C VAL A 204 -26.05 9.58 16.15
N GLU A 205 -25.21 10.53 16.57
CA GLU A 205 -25.42 11.35 17.77
C GLU A 205 -26.62 12.28 17.64
N LEU A 206 -26.89 12.77 16.42
CA LEU A 206 -28.03 13.64 16.12
C LEU A 206 -29.34 12.87 15.82
N ASP A 207 -29.35 11.54 15.97
CA ASP A 207 -30.47 10.63 15.64
C ASP A 207 -31.03 10.81 14.21
N LEU A 208 -30.19 11.24 13.27
CA LEU A 208 -30.57 11.47 11.87
C LEU A 208 -30.64 10.17 11.05
N ARG A 209 -30.58 9.02 11.71
CA ARG A 209 -30.58 7.68 11.08
C ARG A 209 -31.80 7.40 10.22
N LYS A 210 -32.94 8.03 10.55
CA LYS A 210 -34.17 7.91 9.76
C LYS A 210 -34.13 8.75 8.48
N MET A 211 -33.31 9.79 8.44
CA MET A 211 -33.15 10.66 7.26
C MET A 211 -32.16 10.09 6.25
N PHE A 212 -31.25 9.22 6.69
CA PHE A 212 -30.24 8.56 5.85
C PHE A 212 -30.35 7.02 5.96
N PRO A 213 -31.44 6.42 5.43
CA PRO A 213 -31.74 5.00 5.58
C PRO A 213 -30.87 4.05 4.76
N ASN A 214 -30.16 4.51 3.71
CA ASN A 214 -29.16 3.69 3.02
C ASN A 214 -28.03 3.33 4.01
N LYS A 215 -28.16 2.15 4.59
CA LYS A 215 -27.31 1.66 5.67
C LYS A 215 -25.86 1.60 5.20
N LEU A 216 -25.09 2.54 5.71
CA LEU A 216 -23.70 2.39 6.18
C LEU A 216 -23.26 0.92 6.29
N ALA A 217 -22.68 0.40 5.21
CA ALA A 217 -21.93 -0.86 5.05
C ALA A 217 -22.56 -2.19 5.58
N PRO A 218 -22.35 -3.32 4.86
CA PRO A 218 -22.81 -4.63 5.29
C PRO A 218 -21.98 -5.13 6.49
N GLY A 219 -22.49 -4.92 7.71
CA GLY A 219 -21.87 -5.46 8.93
C GLY A 219 -22.65 -5.24 10.22
N ALA A 220 -23.50 -4.21 10.29
CA ALA A 220 -24.17 -3.83 11.54
C ALA A 220 -25.34 -4.74 11.98
N LYS A 221 -25.63 -5.86 11.29
CA LYS A 221 -26.73 -6.78 11.66
C LYS A 221 -26.31 -8.01 12.48
N LYS A 222 -25.02 -8.23 12.78
CA LYS A 222 -24.58 -9.30 13.71
C LYS A 222 -23.36 -8.88 14.53
N ALA A 223 -23.57 -8.03 15.54
CA ALA A 223 -22.64 -7.91 16.65
C ALA A 223 -23.43 -7.59 17.93
N SER A 224 -24.32 -8.50 18.33
CA SER A 224 -24.71 -8.58 19.73
C SER A 224 -23.49 -9.03 20.53
N TYR A 225 -23.14 -8.25 21.53
CA TYR A 225 -22.19 -8.50 22.62
C TYR A 225 -21.78 -9.98 22.79
N GLY A 226 -20.48 -10.26 22.64
CA GLY A 226 -19.92 -11.56 23.00
C GLY A 226 -18.64 -11.92 22.24
N THR A 227 -17.49 -11.78 22.89
CA THR A 227 -16.28 -12.60 22.66
C THR A 227 -15.74 -12.66 21.21
N ALA A 228 -15.15 -11.58 20.71
CA ALA A 228 -14.28 -11.62 19.51
C ALA A 228 -12.85 -11.09 19.73
N THR A 229 -12.60 -10.35 20.82
CA THR A 229 -11.29 -9.78 21.13
C THR A 229 -10.24 -10.80 21.56
N THR A 230 -10.63 -12.01 21.99
CA THR A 230 -9.66 -13.06 22.39
C THR A 230 -9.12 -13.88 21.21
N LYS A 231 -9.76 -13.83 20.03
CA LYS A 231 -9.29 -14.57 18.84
C LYS A 231 -8.28 -13.80 17.99
N ALA A 232 -8.29 -12.47 18.02
CA ALA A 232 -7.33 -11.64 17.28
C ALA A 232 -5.90 -11.70 17.87
N VAL A 233 -5.77 -11.99 19.17
CA VAL A 233 -4.46 -12.03 19.87
C VAL A 233 -3.67 -13.31 19.55
N ARG A 234 -4.29 -14.37 19.00
CA ARG A 234 -3.60 -15.63 18.63
C ARG A 234 -3.09 -15.69 17.18
N LEU A 235 -3.19 -14.60 16.41
CA LEU A 235 -2.82 -14.59 14.97
C LEU A 235 -1.32 -14.35 14.67
N TYR A 236 -0.44 -14.47 15.68
CA TYR A 236 1.02 -14.43 15.50
C TYR A 236 1.66 -15.83 15.63
N GLU A 237 1.21 -16.79 14.83
CA GLU A 237 1.95 -18.04 14.55
C GLU A 237 1.84 -18.43 13.07
N GLY A 238 2.19 -17.49 12.18
CA GLY A 238 2.69 -17.83 10.83
C GLY A 238 1.72 -18.50 9.85
N LYS A 239 0.39 -18.36 9.99
CA LYS A 239 -0.57 -18.87 8.99
C LYS A 239 -1.57 -17.80 8.53
N VAL A 240 -1.61 -17.59 7.21
CA VAL A 240 -2.58 -16.74 6.51
C VAL A 240 -3.60 -17.65 5.80
N PHE A 241 -4.89 -17.42 6.02
CA PHE A 241 -5.99 -18.09 5.31
C PHE A 241 -6.80 -17.06 4.53
N LEU A 242 -6.98 -17.29 3.23
CA LEU A 242 -8.01 -16.66 2.41
C LEU A 242 -8.95 -17.78 1.93
N GLU A 243 -10.25 -17.60 2.15
CA GLU A 243 -11.32 -18.50 1.70
C GLU A 243 -11.15 -20.00 2.04
N GLY A 244 -10.69 -20.30 3.25
CA GLY A 244 -10.69 -21.68 3.77
C GLY A 244 -9.71 -22.64 3.08
N LYS A 245 -8.77 -22.15 2.26
CA LYS A 245 -7.70 -22.98 1.69
C LYS A 245 -6.34 -22.57 2.27
N GLU A 246 -5.61 -23.56 2.79
CA GLU A 246 -4.27 -23.42 3.36
C GLU A 246 -3.25 -23.19 2.23
N GLN A 247 -2.50 -22.09 2.26
CA GLN A 247 -1.38 -21.88 1.34
C GLN A 247 -0.10 -22.47 1.94
N GLN A 248 0.60 -23.33 1.18
CA GLN A 248 1.92 -23.84 1.56
C GLN A 248 3.03 -22.96 0.99
N TYR A 249 3.95 -22.56 1.87
CA TYR A 249 5.18 -21.86 1.53
C TYR A 249 6.29 -22.89 1.29
N ARG A 250 6.87 -22.95 0.08
CA ARG A 250 8.02 -23.80 -0.24
C ARG A 250 8.97 -23.06 -1.19
N ASN A 251 10.27 -23.10 -0.88
CA ASN A 251 11.35 -22.56 -1.71
C ASN A 251 11.28 -21.05 -2.05
N GLY A 252 10.87 -20.21 -1.09
CA GLY A 252 10.98 -18.74 -1.26
C GLY A 252 9.91 -18.09 -2.14
N GLU A 253 8.97 -18.86 -2.67
CA GLU A 253 7.84 -18.37 -3.47
C GLU A 253 6.50 -18.83 -2.88
N TRP A 254 5.49 -17.96 -2.97
CA TRP A 254 4.10 -18.30 -2.67
C TRP A 254 3.48 -19.00 -3.88
N SER A 255 2.90 -20.17 -3.68
CA SER A 255 2.19 -20.86 -4.77
C SER A 255 0.93 -20.09 -5.15
N ARG A 256 0.80 -19.71 -6.43
CA ARG A 256 -0.45 -19.16 -6.97
C ARG A 256 -1.59 -20.20 -6.83
N PRO A 257 -2.82 -19.79 -6.51
CA PRO A 257 -3.96 -20.70 -6.57
C PRO A 257 -4.09 -21.25 -8.00
N SER A 258 -4.16 -22.57 -8.15
CA SER A 258 -4.46 -23.20 -9.43
C SER A 258 -5.92 -22.93 -9.80
N ASP A 259 -6.15 -22.27 -10.93
CA ASP A 259 -7.48 -22.20 -11.56
C ASP A 259 -7.88 -23.60 -12.03
N SER A 260 -8.53 -24.34 -11.14
CA SER A 260 -9.15 -25.62 -11.48
C SER A 260 -10.63 -25.57 -11.10
N SER A 261 -11.45 -25.02 -12.00
CA SER A 261 -12.83 -25.47 -12.21
C SER A 261 -13.44 -24.78 -13.42
N CYS A 262 -13.28 -25.37 -14.61
CA CYS A 262 -14.29 -25.27 -15.67
C CYS A 262 -14.34 -26.63 -16.39
N PRO A 263 -15.42 -27.41 -16.27
CA PRO A 263 -15.54 -28.69 -16.96
C PRO A 263 -15.74 -28.45 -18.46
N ALA A 264 -14.93 -29.13 -19.26
CA ALA A 264 -15.07 -29.19 -20.70
C ALA A 264 -16.46 -29.76 -21.08
N SER A 265 -17.31 -28.95 -21.70
CA SER A 265 -18.44 -29.44 -22.47
C SER A 265 -17.97 -29.84 -23.87
N ARG A 266 -17.84 -31.15 -24.09
CA ARG A 266 -17.99 -31.74 -25.43
C ARG A 266 -19.43 -31.49 -25.88
N PHE A 267 -19.60 -30.82 -27.01
CA PHE A 267 -20.38 -31.23 -28.18
C PHE A 267 -20.14 -30.22 -29.30
#